data_AF-A0A814BQF7-F1
#
_entry.id   AF-A0A814BQF7-F1
#
_cell.length_a   1.000
_cell.length_b   1.000
_cell.length_c   1.000
_cell.angle_alpha   90.00
_cell.angle_beta   90.00
_cell.angle_gamma   90.00
#
_symmetry.space_group_name_H-M   'P 1'
#
loop_
_entity.id
_entity.type
_entity.pdbx_description
1 polymer ?
#
loop_
_entity_poly.entity_id
_entity_poly.type
_entity_poly.pdbx_seq_one_letter_code
_entity_poly.pdbx_strand_id
1 'polypeptide(L)' 'MDAPSFKHLRPENFNNLDEAQPVESLENLTKFHIDSFDWMLDQGLRHAIKNIPPVEFKLKNGSKVSYKLIDCKIL' A
#
# COMPACT_ATOMS: atom_id res chain seq x y z
N MET A 1 -49.53 -11.14 -21.92
CA MET A 1 -48.08 -11.20 -21.62
C MET A 1 -47.45 -10.09 -22.42
N ASP A 2 -46.92 -9.07 -21.73
CA ASP A 2 -46.28 -7.95 -22.41
C ASP A 2 -45.03 -8.41 -23.15
N ALA A 3 -44.79 -7.82 -24.32
CA ALA A 3 -43.60 -8.12 -25.12
C ALA A 3 -42.33 -7.72 -24.33
N PRO A 4 -41.25 -8.53 -24.39
CA PRO A 4 -40.01 -8.19 -23.70
C PRO A 4 -39.51 -6.84 -24.20
N SER A 5 -39.31 -5.89 -23.27
CA SER A 5 -38.88 -4.53 -23.58
C SER A 5 -37.50 -4.26 -23.00
N PHE A 6 -36.68 -3.53 -23.77
CA PHE A 6 -35.33 -3.13 -23.37
C PHE A 6 -35.29 -1.92 -22.43
N LYS A 7 -36.42 -1.50 -21.87
CA LYS A 7 -36.54 -0.29 -21.04
C LYS A 7 -35.80 -0.35 -19.70
N HIS A 8 -35.32 -1.53 -19.29
CA HIS A 8 -34.58 -1.73 -18.02
C HIS A 8 -33.15 -2.25 -18.22
N LEU A 9 -32.56 -2.07 -19.41
CA LEU A 9 -31.18 -2.51 -19.66
C LEU A 9 -30.13 -1.74 -18.85
N ARG A 10 -30.46 -0.56 -18.32
CA ARG A 10 -29.56 0.27 -17.52
C ARG A 10 -30.32 0.89 -16.35
N PRO A 11 -29.64 1.17 -15.23
CA PRO A 11 -30.17 2.02 -14.17
C PRO A 11 -30.62 3.37 -14.73
N GLU A 12 -31.73 3.92 -14.23
CA GLU A 12 -32.28 5.20 -14.73
C GLU A 12 -31.30 6.37 -14.60
N ASN A 13 -30.40 6.31 -13.63
CA ASN A 13 -29.35 7.28 -13.35
C ASN A 13 -28.03 7.04 -14.10
N PHE A 14 -27.97 6.11 -15.07
CA PHE A 14 -26.72 5.75 -15.75
C PHE A 14 -25.98 6.93 -16.40
N ASN A 15 -26.71 7.98 -16.82
CA ASN A 15 -26.13 9.17 -17.44
C ASN A 15 -25.84 10.32 -16.45
N ASN A 16 -26.18 10.16 -15.17
CA ASN A 16 -26.03 11.20 -14.16
C ASN A 16 -24.86 10.83 -13.23
N LEU A 17 -23.69 11.42 -13.47
CA LEU A 17 -22.48 11.21 -12.68
C LEU A 17 -22.62 11.67 -11.22
N ASP A 18 -23.49 12.64 -10.94
CA ASP A 18 -23.72 13.14 -9.57
C ASP A 18 -24.67 12.22 -8.77
N GLU A 19 -25.53 11.47 -9.46
CA GLU A 19 -26.40 10.43 -8.88
C GLU A 19 -25.82 9.02 -9.00
N ALA A 20 -24.71 8.87 -9.71
CA ALA A 20 -23.96 7.63 -9.77
C ALA A 20 -23.33 7.42 -8.39
N GLN A 21 -23.87 6.46 -7.64
CA GLN A 21 -23.31 6.03 -6.35
C GLN A 21 -21.80 5.79 -6.54
N PRO A 22 -20.94 6.23 -5.60
CA PRO A 22 -19.53 5.83 -5.62
C PRO A 22 -19.48 4.32 -5.75
N VAL A 23 -18.95 3.87 -6.88
CA VAL A 23 -18.90 2.44 -7.15
C VAL A 23 -17.82 1.90 -6.24
N GLU A 24 -18.22 1.20 -5.18
CA GLU A 24 -17.33 0.62 -4.18
C GLU A 24 -16.20 -0.19 -4.83
N SER A 25 -16.50 -0.88 -5.94
CA SER A 25 -15.48 -1.60 -6.70
C SER A 25 -14.41 -0.69 -7.32
N LEU A 26 -14.77 0.53 -7.72
CA LEU A 26 -13.85 1.53 -8.26
C LEU A 26 -12.98 2.14 -7.15
N GLU A 27 -13.56 2.42 -5.98
CA GLU A 27 -12.81 2.88 -4.80
C GLU A 27 -11.83 1.80 -4.31
N ASN A 28 -12.25 0.53 -4.36
CA ASN A 28 -11.42 -0.61 -3.96
C ASN A 28 -10.27 -0.93 -4.93
N LEU A 29 -10.26 -0.37 -6.16
CA LEU A 29 -9.16 -0.61 -7.11
C LEU A 29 -7.81 -0.11 -6.59
N THR A 30 -7.79 1.03 -5.89
CA THR A 30 -6.55 1.64 -5.37
C THR A 30 -6.23 1.18 -3.96
N LYS A 31 -7.22 0.64 -3.23
CA LYS A 31 -7.10 0.23 -1.85
C LYS A 31 -5.94 -0.74 -1.61
N PHE A 32 -5.74 -1.72 -2.49
CA PHE A 32 -4.63 -2.67 -2.35
C PHE A 32 -3.25 -1.99 -2.34
N HIS A 33 -3.06 -0.95 -3.17
CA HIS A 33 -1.79 -0.21 -3.22
C HIS A 33 -1.57 0.62 -1.97
N ILE A 34 -2.63 1.25 -1.45
CA ILE A 34 -2.60 2.01 -0.20
C ILE A 34 -2.26 1.08 0.96
N ASP A 35 -2.99 -0.03 1.10
CA ASP A 35 -2.79 -1.00 2.17
C ASP A 35 -1.38 -1.62 2.12
N SER A 36 -0.86 -1.89 0.91
CA SER A 36 0.52 -2.37 0.74
C SER A 36 1.57 -1.34 1.15
N PHE A 37 1.32 -0.05 0.87
CA PHE A 37 2.24 1.02 1.24
C PHE A 37 2.23 1.26 2.75
N ASP A 38 1.05 1.29 3.37
CA ASP A 38 0.90 1.44 4.82
C ASP A 38 1.60 0.31 5.57
N TRP A 39 1.45 -0.94 5.09
CA TRP A 39 2.17 -2.06 5.67
C TRP A 39 3.70 -1.92 5.53
N MET A 40 4.18 -1.45 4.38
CA MET A 40 5.61 -1.22 4.16
C MET A 40 6.15 -0.17 5.13
N LEU A 41 5.40 0.92 5.38
CA LEU A 41 5.79 1.96 6.34
C LEU A 41 5.83 1.46 7.78
N ASP A 42 4.81 0.71 8.20
CA ASP A 42 4.68 0.29 9.60
C ASP A 42 5.60 -0.90 9.95
N GLN A 43 5.62 -1.92 9.07
CA GLN A 43 6.29 -3.19 9.31
C GLN A 43 7.49 -3.42 8.39
N GLY A 44 7.35 -3.08 7.10
CA GLY A 44 8.35 -3.35 6.08
C GLY A 44 9.70 -2.70 6.39
N LEU A 45 9.70 -1.43 6.79
CA LEU A 45 10.93 -0.69 7.14
C LEU A 45 11.67 -1.31 8.33
N ARG A 46 10.94 -1.66 9.40
CA ARG A 46 11.51 -2.32 10.58
C ARG A 46 12.10 -3.68 10.23
N HIS A 47 11.42 -4.43 9.37
CA HIS A 47 11.89 -5.71 8.88
C HIS A 47 13.19 -5.55 8.05
N ALA A 48 13.20 -4.59 7.12
CA ALA A 48 14.38 -4.30 6.30
C ALA A 48 15.61 -3.98 7.16
N ILE A 49 15.48 -3.12 8.17
CA ILE A 49 16.59 -2.70 9.03
C ILE A 49 17.16 -3.85 9.85
N LYS A 50 16.31 -4.72 10.39
CA LYS A 50 16.76 -5.90 11.14
C LYS A 50 17.63 -6.83 10.31
N ASN A 51 17.40 -6.87 9.00
CA ASN A 51 18.14 -7.72 8.06
C ASN A 51 19.40 -7.07 7.50
N ILE A 52 19.64 -5.77 7.75
CA ILE A 52 20.89 -5.12 7.33
C ILE A 52 22.03 -5.65 8.21
N PRO A 53 23.06 -6.31 7.64
CA PRO A 53 24.17 -6.79 8.42
C PRO A 53 24.97 -5.62 9.03
N PRO A 54 25.53 -5.78 10.23
CA PRO A 54 26.45 -4.81 10.80
C PRO A 54 27.66 -4.62 9.89
N VAL A 55 28.14 -3.38 9.79
CA VAL A 55 29.37 -3.07 9.07
C VAL A 55 30.52 -3.07 10.07
N GLU A 56 31.60 -3.76 9.73
CA GLU A 56 32.73 -3.98 10.62
C GLU A 56 34.04 -3.52 9.98
N PHE A 57 34.89 -2.87 10.78
CA PHE A 57 36.19 -2.37 10.36
C PHE A 57 37.25 -2.75 11.38
N LYS A 58 38.47 -2.98 10.89
CA LYS A 58 39.66 -3.18 11.73
C LYS A 58 40.55 -1.94 11.64
N LEU A 59 40.89 -1.39 12.80
CA LEU A 59 41.80 -0.26 12.92
C LEU A 59 43.26 -0.75 12.92
N LYS A 60 44.20 0.16 12.59
CA LYS A 60 45.64 -0.15 12.53
C LYS A 60 46.21 -0.62 13.87
N ASN A 61 45.61 -0.20 14.98
CA ASN A 61 45.96 -0.64 16.34
C ASN A 61 45.40 -2.02 16.72
N GLY A 62 44.74 -2.71 15.79
CA GLY A 62 44.14 -4.03 16.01
C GLY A 62 42.71 -3.99 16.57
N SER A 63 42.19 -2.83 16.97
CA SER A 63 40.82 -2.68 17.46
C SER A 63 39.79 -2.92 16.35
N LYS A 64 38.63 -3.47 16.73
CA LYS A 64 37.49 -3.68 15.84
C LYS A 64 36.40 -2.65 16.16
N VAL A 65 35.87 -2.01 15.12
CA VAL A 65 34.69 -1.12 15.21
C VAL A 65 33.57 -1.77 14.43
N SER A 66 32.37 -1.83 15.02
CA SER A 66 31.17 -2.32 14.35
C SER A 66 30.06 -1.31 14.54
N TYR A 67 29.29 -1.03 13.49
CA TYR A 67 28.01 -0.32 13.61
C TYR A 67 26.88 -1.14 13.02
N LYS A 68 25.72 -1.07 13.69
CA LYS A 68 24.49 -1.76 13.32
C LYS A 68 23.34 -0.76 13.35
N LEU A 69 22.45 -0.85 12.35
CA LEU A 69 21.19 -0.11 12.36
C LEU A 69 20.19 -0.84 13.27
N ILE A 70 19.60 -0.11 14.21
CA ILE A 70 18.71 -0.68 15.23
C ILE A 70 17.25 -0.36 14.93
N ASP A 71 16.96 0.87 14.46
CA ASP A 71 15.60 1.34 14.25
C ASP A 71 15.54 2.44 13.17
N CYS A 72 14.33 2.73 12.66
CA CYS A 72 14.01 3.87 11.81
C CYS A 72 12.58 4.33 12.05
N LYS A 73 12.39 5.63 11.97
CA LYS A 73 11.09 6.30 12.12
C LYS A 73 10.92 7.33 11.02
N ILE A 74 9.73 7.36 10.43
CA ILE A 74 9.28 8.45 9.57
C ILE A 74 8.48 9.42 10.46
N LEU A 75 8.79 10.71 10.35
CA LEU A 75 8.19 11.80 11.13
C LEU A 75 6.98 12.39 10.43
#